data_AF-A0A536GNC9-F1
#
_entry.id   AF-A0A536GNC9-F1
#
_cell.length_a   1.000
_cell.length_b   1.000
_cell.length_c   1.000
_cell.angle_alpha   90.00
_cell.angle_beta   90.00
_cell.angle_gamma   90.00
#
_symmetry.space_group_name_H-M   'P 1'
#
loop_
_entity.id
_entity.type
_entity.pdbx_description
1 polymer ?
#
loop_
_entity_poly.entity_id
_entity_poly.type
_entity_poly.pdbx_seq_one_letter_code
_entity_poly.pdbx_strand_id
1 'polypeptide(L)'
;APFADLPMSVCVDLARRFGSRLWTELRVPVYYYGEAATRPDRRELERVRRGGFEDLLAHLGDPDRAPDEGPPTVHPSAGATAVGARIPLIAYNVNLKTTDLQVAKDIAKAIRASSGGLPNVKALGFELADRWKVFSVIRDEARSRGVDVDASEIVGTIPLAAAVGVIKDAVIEPAFRMDQILEKRVWAGE
;
A
#
# COMPACT_ATOMS: atom_id res chain seq x y z
N ALA A 1 -10.09 4.89 -2.34
CA ALA A 1 -9.80 5.14 -0.92
C ALA A 1 -10.58 6.38 -0.50
N PRO A 2 -11.09 6.47 0.73
CA PRO A 2 -11.83 7.65 1.17
C PRO A 2 -10.89 8.86 1.21
N PHE A 3 -11.47 10.03 0.91
CA PHE A 3 -10.80 11.32 0.98
C PHE A 3 -11.73 12.28 1.74
N ALA A 4 -11.15 13.10 2.63
CA ALA A 4 -11.90 13.78 3.69
C ALA A 4 -12.87 12.80 4.38
N ASP A 5 -14.10 13.22 4.64
CA ASP A 5 -15.08 12.48 5.45
C ASP A 5 -15.94 11.49 4.65
N LEU A 6 -15.53 11.14 3.41
CA LEU A 6 -16.23 10.14 2.60
C LEU A 6 -16.22 8.76 3.29
N PRO A 7 -17.38 8.11 3.48
CA PRO A 7 -17.45 6.81 4.16
C PRO A 7 -16.88 5.69 3.27
N MET A 8 -16.33 4.66 3.92
CA MET A 8 -15.71 3.52 3.22
C MET A 8 -16.69 2.77 2.30
N SER A 9 -17.99 2.74 2.64
CA SER A 9 -19.04 2.13 1.82
C SER A 9 -19.06 2.69 0.40
N VAL A 10 -19.02 4.02 0.23
CA VAL A 10 -18.96 4.67 -1.08
C VAL A 10 -17.73 4.23 -1.88
N CYS A 11 -16.60 3.98 -1.21
CA CYS A 11 -15.41 3.41 -1.87
C CYS A 11 -15.59 1.93 -2.26
N VAL A 12 -16.30 1.13 -1.47
CA VAL A 12 -16.64 -0.27 -1.79
C VAL A 12 -17.57 -0.33 -2.99
N ASP A 13 -18.61 0.50 -3.02
CA ASP A 13 -19.59 0.56 -4.10
C ASP A 13 -18.93 1.03 -5.41
N LEU A 14 -18.06 2.04 -5.35
CA LEU A 14 -17.26 2.48 -6.51
C LEU A 14 -16.28 1.40 -6.98
N ALA A 15 -15.62 0.68 -6.07
CA ALA A 15 -14.72 -0.42 -6.42
C ALA A 15 -15.47 -1.55 -7.14
N ARG A 16 -16.64 -1.97 -6.64
CA ARG A 16 -17.46 -3.02 -7.27
C ARG A 16 -18.08 -2.57 -8.60
N ARG A 17 -18.56 -1.33 -8.69
CA ARG A 17 -19.03 -0.74 -9.96
C ARG A 17 -17.91 -0.62 -11.01
N PHE A 18 -16.68 -0.34 -10.59
CA PHE A 18 -15.52 -0.33 -11.50
C PHE A 18 -15.16 -1.74 -11.96
N GLY A 19 -15.07 -2.72 -11.05
CA GLY A 19 -14.71 -4.10 -11.39
C GLY A 19 -15.71 -4.76 -12.35
N SER A 20 -17.01 -4.65 -12.07
CA SER A 20 -18.05 -5.22 -12.93
C SER A 20 -18.09 -4.57 -14.32
N ARG A 21 -17.79 -3.26 -14.42
CA ARG A 21 -17.58 -2.59 -15.72
C ARG A 21 -16.31 -3.08 -16.43
N LEU A 22 -15.19 -3.25 -15.72
CA LEU A 22 -13.93 -3.73 -16.30
C LEU A 22 -14.09 -5.12 -16.94
N TRP A 23 -14.81 -6.02 -16.27
CA TRP A 23 -15.17 -7.32 -16.83
C TRP A 23 -16.16 -7.19 -18.01
N THR A 24 -17.23 -6.39 -17.86
CA THR A 24 -18.29 -6.28 -18.87
C THR A 24 -17.80 -5.64 -20.18
N GLU A 25 -17.03 -4.56 -20.08
CA GLU A 25 -16.60 -3.73 -21.22
C GLU A 25 -15.26 -4.19 -21.82
N LEU A 26 -14.30 -4.62 -21.00
CA LEU A 26 -12.94 -4.96 -21.44
C LEU A 26 -12.56 -6.43 -21.28
N ARG A 27 -13.45 -7.28 -20.73
CA ARG A 27 -13.22 -8.72 -20.50
C ARG A 27 -11.96 -9.04 -19.69
N VAL A 28 -11.53 -8.12 -18.82
CA VAL A 28 -10.43 -8.35 -17.86
C VAL A 28 -11.04 -8.95 -16.58
N PRO A 29 -10.61 -10.16 -16.14
CA PRO A 29 -11.09 -10.74 -14.89
C PRO A 29 -10.68 -9.91 -13.68
N VAL A 30 -11.56 -9.84 -12.66
CA VAL A 30 -11.37 -8.99 -11.48
C VAL A 30 -11.32 -9.79 -10.20
N TYR A 31 -10.43 -9.39 -9.29
CA TYR A 31 -10.36 -9.86 -7.92
C TYR A 31 -10.61 -8.70 -6.95
N TYR A 32 -11.59 -8.83 -6.06
CA TYR A 32 -11.89 -7.78 -5.07
C TYR A 32 -11.06 -7.95 -3.79
N TYR A 33 -10.37 -6.88 -3.39
CA TYR A 33 -9.51 -6.86 -2.19
C TYR A 33 -9.82 -5.71 -1.22
N GLY A 34 -9.22 -5.77 -0.04
CA GLY A 34 -9.46 -4.81 1.04
C GLY A 34 -10.91 -4.86 1.53
N GLU A 35 -11.48 -3.70 1.82
CA GLU A 35 -12.86 -3.54 2.28
C GLU A 35 -13.89 -3.87 1.19
N ALA A 36 -13.48 -3.95 -0.08
CA ALA A 36 -14.36 -4.37 -1.19
C ALA A 36 -14.44 -5.90 -1.34
N ALA A 37 -13.55 -6.65 -0.67
CA ALA A 37 -13.44 -8.10 -0.83
C ALA A 37 -14.76 -8.83 -0.60
N THR A 38 -14.99 -9.86 -1.41
CA THR A 38 -16.12 -10.81 -1.34
C THR A 38 -15.88 -11.89 -0.28
N ARG A 39 -14.61 -12.29 -0.12
CA ARG A 39 -14.15 -13.36 0.76
C ARG A 39 -13.11 -12.85 1.76
N PRO A 40 -13.09 -13.32 3.03
CA PRO A 40 -12.15 -12.83 4.04
C PRO A 40 -10.67 -13.05 3.69
N ASP A 41 -10.34 -14.09 2.94
CA ASP A 41 -8.98 -14.42 2.50
C ASP A 41 -8.42 -13.44 1.47
N ARG A 42 -9.27 -12.70 0.75
CA ARG A 42 -8.90 -11.70 -0.27
C ARG A 42 -8.70 -10.28 0.28
N ARG A 43 -8.95 -10.03 1.57
CA ARG A 43 -8.77 -8.70 2.18
C ARG A 43 -7.34 -8.16 2.02
N GLU A 44 -6.34 -9.04 2.12
CA GLU A 44 -4.94 -8.71 1.91
C GLU A 44 -4.51 -8.83 0.44
N LEU A 45 -4.07 -7.73 -0.17
CA LEU A 45 -3.62 -7.71 -1.57
C LEU A 45 -2.48 -8.70 -1.84
N GLU A 46 -1.59 -8.94 -0.86
CA GLU A 46 -0.47 -9.89 -0.94
C GLU A 46 -0.91 -11.36 -0.91
N ARG A 47 -2.17 -11.65 -0.54
CA ARG A 47 -2.78 -12.97 -0.76
C ARG A 47 -3.30 -13.07 -2.20
N VAL A 48 -4.01 -12.04 -2.68
CA VAL A 48 -4.58 -11.99 -4.03
C VAL A 48 -3.51 -12.06 -5.12
N ARG A 49 -2.39 -11.32 -4.98
CA ARG A 49 -1.27 -11.31 -5.95
C ARG A 49 -0.14 -12.31 -5.62
N ARG A 50 -0.39 -13.30 -4.77
CA ARG A 50 0.63 -14.29 -4.38
C ARG A 50 1.16 -15.00 -5.62
N GLY A 51 2.49 -15.17 -5.69
CA GLY A 51 3.16 -15.90 -6.76
C GLY A 51 3.22 -15.20 -8.13
N GLY A 52 2.62 -14.02 -8.29
CA GLY A 52 2.71 -13.24 -9.54
C GLY A 52 1.74 -13.72 -10.63
N PHE A 53 2.14 -13.54 -11.88
CA PHE A 53 1.32 -13.87 -13.05
C PHE A 53 1.41 -15.36 -13.40
N GLU A 54 2.58 -15.95 -13.18
CA GLU A 54 2.93 -17.33 -13.43
C GLU A 54 2.13 -18.27 -12.50
N ASP A 55 2.02 -17.92 -11.23
CA ASP A 55 1.22 -18.65 -10.24
C ASP A 55 -0.29 -18.47 -10.47
N LEU A 56 -0.74 -17.32 -10.98
CA LEU A 56 -2.12 -17.13 -11.43
C LEU A 56 -2.46 -18.07 -12.59
N LEU A 57 -1.61 -18.13 -13.63
CA LEU A 57 -1.77 -19.05 -14.76
C LEU A 57 -1.84 -20.51 -14.32
N ALA A 58 -0.98 -20.93 -13.38
CA ALA A 58 -0.94 -22.28 -12.85
C ALA A 58 -2.22 -22.69 -12.08
N HIS A 59 -3.01 -21.72 -11.59
CA HIS A 59 -4.18 -21.96 -10.74
C HIS A 59 -5.52 -21.52 -11.37
N LEU A 60 -5.59 -21.30 -12.69
CA LEU A 60 -6.87 -20.99 -13.36
C LEU A 60 -7.91 -22.12 -13.25
N GLY A 61 -7.49 -23.36 -12.96
CA GLY A 61 -8.41 -24.47 -12.70
C GLY A 61 -8.97 -24.54 -11.27
N ASP A 62 -8.49 -23.69 -10.35
CA ASP A 62 -8.80 -23.77 -8.92
C ASP A 62 -10.05 -22.91 -8.55
N PRO A 63 -11.17 -23.52 -8.10
CA PRO A 63 -12.37 -22.77 -7.71
C PRO A 63 -12.14 -21.78 -6.55
N ASP A 64 -11.20 -22.05 -5.65
CA ASP A 64 -10.90 -21.13 -4.55
C ASP A 64 -10.12 -19.89 -5.01
N ARG A 65 -9.45 -19.99 -6.16
CA ARG A 65 -8.71 -18.90 -6.82
C ARG A 65 -9.44 -18.32 -8.04
N ALA A 66 -10.69 -18.70 -8.29
CA ALA A 66 -11.52 -18.09 -9.34
C ALA A 66 -11.76 -16.59 -9.10
N PRO A 67 -11.80 -15.73 -10.13
CA PRO A 67 -12.05 -14.30 -10.00
C PRO A 67 -13.46 -14.00 -9.48
N ASP A 68 -13.65 -12.77 -9.00
CA ASP A 68 -14.93 -12.26 -8.51
C ASP A 68 -15.82 -11.71 -9.64
N GLU A 69 -15.21 -11.25 -10.75
CA GLU A 69 -15.92 -10.95 -12.00
C GLU A 69 -15.22 -11.66 -13.16
N GLY A 70 -16.01 -12.36 -13.99
CA GLY A 70 -15.54 -13.10 -15.16
C GLY A 70 -15.26 -14.59 -14.92
N PRO A 71 -14.93 -15.35 -15.99
CA PRO A 71 -14.48 -16.72 -15.88
C PRO A 71 -13.02 -16.78 -15.36
N PRO A 72 -12.56 -17.93 -14.84
CA PRO A 72 -11.18 -18.11 -14.42
C PRO A 72 -10.26 -18.28 -15.64
N THR A 73 -9.97 -17.17 -16.28
CA THR A 73 -8.99 -17.04 -17.38
C THR A 73 -8.08 -15.83 -17.10
N VAL A 74 -7.27 -15.43 -18.09
CA VAL A 74 -6.59 -14.13 -18.09
C VAL A 74 -6.87 -13.39 -19.41
N HIS A 75 -6.89 -12.06 -19.36
CA HIS A 75 -6.92 -11.24 -20.56
C HIS A 75 -5.53 -11.25 -21.25
N PRO A 76 -5.42 -11.55 -22.56
CA PRO A 76 -4.14 -11.83 -23.22
C PRO A 76 -3.05 -10.75 -23.06
N SER A 77 -3.44 -9.47 -22.96
CA SER A 77 -2.52 -8.34 -22.80
C SER A 77 -2.60 -7.63 -21.45
N ALA A 78 -3.49 -8.07 -20.54
CA ALA A 78 -3.77 -7.36 -19.27
C ALA A 78 -3.83 -8.26 -18.03
N GLY A 79 -3.68 -9.58 -18.17
CA GLY A 79 -3.71 -10.51 -17.05
C GLY A 79 -5.08 -10.53 -16.35
N ALA A 80 -5.08 -10.30 -15.05
CA ALA A 80 -6.28 -10.05 -14.24
C ALA A 80 -6.01 -8.87 -13.28
N THR A 81 -7.07 -8.14 -12.88
CA THR A 81 -6.93 -6.89 -12.12
C THR A 81 -7.44 -7.03 -10.69
N ALA A 82 -6.62 -6.63 -9.72
CA ALA A 82 -7.03 -6.51 -8.31
C ALA A 82 -7.66 -5.12 -8.05
N VAL A 83 -8.94 -5.09 -7.73
CA VAL A 83 -9.72 -3.86 -7.48
C VAL A 83 -10.11 -3.81 -5.99
N GLY A 84 -10.01 -2.65 -5.34
CA GLY A 84 -10.24 -2.62 -3.89
C GLY A 84 -10.51 -1.25 -3.26
N ALA A 85 -11.32 -1.29 -2.21
CA ALA A 85 -11.51 -0.20 -1.27
C ALA A 85 -10.62 -0.40 -0.05
N ARG A 86 -9.99 0.66 0.44
CA ARG A 86 -9.07 0.65 1.59
C ARG A 86 -8.80 2.07 2.06
N ILE A 87 -8.29 2.21 3.28
CA ILE A 87 -7.70 3.48 3.75
C ILE A 87 -6.53 3.90 2.84
N PRO A 88 -6.20 5.20 2.75
CA PRO A 88 -5.00 5.65 2.04
C PRO A 88 -3.73 4.95 2.54
N LEU A 89 -2.86 4.56 1.62
CA LEU A 89 -1.54 3.99 1.91
C LEU A 89 -0.47 4.92 1.36
N ILE A 90 0.59 5.11 2.14
CA ILE A 90 1.78 5.86 1.76
C ILE A 90 2.80 4.86 1.20
N ALA A 91 3.21 5.02 -0.06
CA ALA A 91 4.22 4.18 -0.70
C ALA A 91 5.62 4.80 -0.52
N TYR A 92 6.60 3.94 -0.17
CA TYR A 92 7.76 4.32 0.64
C TYR A 92 8.76 3.11 0.68
N ASN A 93 10.00 3.24 0.15
CA ASN A 93 11.12 2.24 0.09
C ASN A 93 12.50 2.78 0.63
N VAL A 94 13.13 2.33 1.73
CA VAL A 94 14.37 3.04 2.25
C VAL A 94 15.64 2.57 1.54
N ASN A 95 16.50 3.53 1.21
CA ASN A 95 17.83 3.29 0.65
C ASN A 95 18.87 3.26 1.76
N LEU A 96 19.49 2.09 1.96
CA LEU A 96 20.56 1.87 2.93
C LEU A 96 21.93 2.09 2.26
N LYS A 97 22.93 2.55 3.01
CA LYS A 97 24.34 2.60 2.54
C LYS A 97 25.02 1.22 2.64
N THR A 98 24.41 0.20 2.02
CA THR A 98 24.99 -1.13 1.90
C THR A 98 24.46 -1.84 0.65
N THR A 99 25.29 -2.70 0.07
CA THR A 99 24.89 -3.68 -0.95
C THR A 99 24.42 -5.01 -0.34
N ASP A 100 24.52 -5.16 0.99
CA ASP A 100 24.03 -6.36 1.67
C ASP A 100 22.49 -6.37 1.77
N LEU A 101 21.90 -7.09 0.82
CA LEU A 101 20.47 -7.36 0.75
C LEU A 101 19.92 -8.07 2.00
N GLN A 102 20.74 -8.78 2.79
CA GLN A 102 20.27 -9.42 4.02
C GLN A 102 19.95 -8.38 5.10
N VAL A 103 20.73 -7.29 5.21
CA VAL A 103 20.39 -6.16 6.10
C VAL A 103 19.02 -5.60 5.75
N ALA A 104 18.74 -5.36 4.46
CA ALA A 104 17.43 -4.86 4.03
C ALA A 104 16.27 -5.83 4.36
N LYS A 105 16.49 -7.15 4.19
CA LYS A 105 15.50 -8.19 4.52
C LYS A 105 15.23 -8.28 6.02
N ASP A 106 16.27 -8.20 6.85
CA ASP A 106 16.17 -8.20 8.31
C ASP A 106 15.40 -6.99 8.83
N ILE A 107 15.75 -5.79 8.36
CA ILE A 107 15.05 -4.54 8.71
C ILE A 107 13.58 -4.64 8.33
N ALA A 108 13.28 -5.07 7.11
CA ALA A 108 11.90 -5.26 6.64
C ALA A 108 11.14 -6.31 7.47
N LYS A 109 11.82 -7.34 7.99
CA LYS A 109 11.24 -8.32 8.91
C LYS A 109 10.98 -7.74 10.30
N ALA A 110 11.88 -6.89 10.82
CA ALA A 110 11.73 -6.28 12.14
C ALA A 110 10.57 -5.28 12.20
N ILE A 111 10.40 -4.43 11.18
CA ILE A 111 9.43 -3.31 11.24
C ILE A 111 7.99 -3.68 10.85
N ARG A 112 7.74 -4.81 10.19
CA ARG A 112 6.42 -5.12 9.61
C ARG A 112 5.46 -5.79 10.61
N ALA A 113 4.18 -5.43 10.54
CA ALA A 113 3.12 -5.99 11.38
C ALA A 113 3.07 -7.52 11.35
N SER A 114 3.24 -8.13 10.16
CA SER A 114 3.21 -9.58 9.94
C SER A 114 4.41 -10.34 10.51
N SER A 115 5.28 -9.69 11.29
CA SER A 115 6.39 -10.32 12.01
C SER A 115 6.57 -9.74 13.43
N GLY A 116 5.53 -9.11 13.98
CA GLY A 116 5.53 -8.52 15.32
C GLY A 116 6.02 -7.06 15.40
N GLY A 117 6.30 -6.44 14.26
CA GLY A 117 6.68 -5.03 14.15
C GLY A 117 5.51 -4.06 14.23
N LEU A 118 5.67 -2.89 13.63
CA LEU A 118 4.74 -1.77 13.74
C LEU A 118 3.35 -2.09 13.16
N PRO A 119 2.25 -1.68 13.83
CA PRO A 119 0.90 -1.92 13.34
C PRO A 119 0.67 -1.25 11.98
N ASN A 120 -0.07 -1.93 11.11
CA ASN A 120 -0.37 -1.52 9.73
C ASN A 120 0.83 -1.36 8.77
N VAL A 121 2.07 -1.55 9.23
CA VAL A 121 3.28 -1.47 8.37
C VAL A 121 3.47 -2.78 7.61
N LYS A 122 3.63 -2.66 6.29
CA LYS A 122 4.08 -3.73 5.39
C LYS A 122 5.44 -3.34 4.82
N ALA A 123 6.42 -4.24 4.87
CA ALA A 123 7.77 -3.99 4.39
C ALA A 123 8.40 -5.24 3.75
N LEU A 124 9.24 -5.00 2.75
CA LEU A 124 10.05 -5.98 2.03
C LEU A 124 11.46 -5.41 1.84
N GLY A 125 12.48 -6.25 1.94
CA GLY A 125 13.86 -5.91 1.58
C GLY A 125 14.20 -6.57 0.25
N PHE A 126 14.48 -5.75 -0.76
CA PHE A 126 14.78 -6.17 -2.12
C PHE A 126 15.81 -5.24 -2.74
N GLU A 127 16.54 -5.73 -3.74
CA GLU A 127 17.52 -4.95 -4.48
C GLU A 127 16.79 -4.00 -5.44
N LEU A 128 17.29 -2.78 -5.55
CA LEU A 128 16.62 -1.65 -6.18
C LEU A 128 17.61 -0.97 -7.13
N ALA A 129 17.24 -0.83 -8.41
CA ALA A 129 17.95 0.05 -9.33
C ALA A 129 17.72 1.54 -8.96
N ASP A 130 16.48 1.87 -8.55
CA ASP A 130 16.00 3.19 -8.11
C ASP A 130 15.03 3.03 -6.90
N ARG A 131 14.67 4.11 -6.16
CA ARG A 131 14.81 4.20 -4.67
C ARG A 131 13.49 4.47 -3.80
N TRP A 132 13.60 4.89 -2.51
CA TRP A 132 12.83 5.88 -1.65
C TRP A 132 11.40 5.69 -0.90
N LYS A 133 11.02 5.96 0.42
CA LYS A 133 11.51 5.92 1.90
C LYS A 133 10.90 4.86 2.94
N VAL A 134 10.28 5.19 4.10
CA VAL A 134 10.09 4.48 5.44
C VAL A 134 11.11 4.92 6.51
N PHE A 135 11.26 6.22 6.67
CA PHE A 135 12.55 6.81 7.05
C PHE A 135 13.01 6.63 8.52
N SER A 136 12.24 7.05 9.52
CA SER A 136 12.75 7.17 10.91
C SER A 136 13.14 5.84 11.53
N VAL A 137 12.21 4.88 11.58
CA VAL A 137 12.44 3.58 12.21
C VAL A 137 13.50 2.77 11.48
N ILE A 138 13.56 2.85 10.14
CA ILE A 138 14.65 2.20 9.38
C ILE A 138 15.99 2.91 9.59
N ARG A 139 16.04 4.25 9.70
CA ARG A 139 17.28 4.97 10.04
C ARG A 139 17.83 4.48 11.38
N ASP A 140 16.98 4.28 12.37
CA ASP A 140 17.41 3.92 13.72
C ASP A 140 17.79 2.44 13.84
N GLU A 141 17.07 1.53 13.14
CA GLU A 141 17.44 0.11 13.02
C GLU A 141 18.60 -0.15 12.03
N ALA A 142 18.84 0.71 11.05
CA ALA A 142 20.05 0.64 10.23
C ALA A 142 21.27 1.08 11.07
N ARG A 143 21.13 2.15 11.87
CA ARG A 143 22.17 2.62 12.79
C ARG A 143 22.51 1.63 13.90
N SER A 144 21.52 0.89 14.45
CA SER A 144 21.80 -0.21 15.40
C SER A 144 22.67 -1.31 14.78
N ARG A 145 22.69 -1.41 13.44
CA ARG A 145 23.50 -2.34 12.62
C ARG A 145 24.74 -1.68 11.98
N GLY A 146 25.06 -0.43 12.33
CA GLY A 146 26.22 0.29 11.79
C GLY A 146 26.07 0.79 10.34
N VAL A 147 24.84 0.84 9.79
CA VAL A 147 24.55 1.28 8.42
C VAL A 147 23.79 2.61 8.44
N ASP A 148 24.27 3.60 7.69
CA ASP A 148 23.52 4.86 7.51
C ASP A 148 22.48 4.77 6.39
N VAL A 149 21.47 5.63 6.46
CA VAL A 149 20.51 5.87 5.37
C VAL A 149 21.03 6.99 4.48
N ASP A 150 20.97 6.81 3.16
CA ASP A 150 21.62 7.73 2.21
C ASP A 150 20.76 8.94 1.85
N ALA A 151 19.64 8.68 1.18
CA ALA A 151 18.63 9.64 0.77
C ALA A 151 17.29 8.90 0.74
N SER A 152 16.17 9.62 0.58
CA SER A 152 14.91 9.03 0.09
C SER A 152 13.77 10.08 -0.07
N GLU A 153 12.78 9.80 -0.92
CA GLU A 153 11.63 10.60 -1.38
C GLU A 153 10.25 9.89 -1.20
N ILE A 154 9.13 10.60 -1.39
CA ILE A 154 7.77 10.09 -1.27
C ILE A 154 7.22 9.67 -2.65
N VAL A 155 6.63 8.47 -2.76
CA VAL A 155 6.02 8.01 -4.02
C VAL A 155 4.66 8.69 -4.23
N GLY A 156 4.59 9.64 -5.17
CA GLY A 156 3.34 10.31 -5.55
C GLY A 156 2.81 11.27 -4.47
N THR A 157 1.50 11.26 -4.22
CA THR A 157 0.85 12.15 -3.25
C THR A 157 0.59 11.46 -1.91
N ILE A 158 0.64 12.24 -0.82
CA ILE A 158 0.29 11.78 0.54
C ILE A 158 -0.83 12.63 1.15
N PRO A 159 -1.63 12.07 2.08
CA PRO A 159 -2.60 12.87 2.83
C PRO A 159 -1.89 13.95 3.66
N LEU A 160 -2.40 15.19 3.64
CA LEU A 160 -1.84 16.30 4.42
C LEU A 160 -1.69 15.96 5.91
N ALA A 161 -2.66 15.24 6.49
CA ALA A 161 -2.60 14.78 7.88
C ALA A 161 -1.36 13.91 8.20
N ALA A 162 -0.84 13.16 7.23
CA ALA A 162 0.37 12.36 7.39
C ALA A 162 1.64 13.23 7.35
N ALA A 163 1.70 14.22 6.46
CA ALA A 163 2.79 15.19 6.43
C ALA A 163 2.87 15.98 7.77
N VAL A 164 1.71 16.32 8.32
CA VAL A 164 1.57 17.04 9.59
C VAL A 164 1.93 16.17 10.80
N GLY A 165 1.64 14.85 10.76
CA GLY A 165 2.13 13.91 11.78
C GLY A 165 3.65 13.96 11.93
N VAL A 166 4.38 13.91 10.81
CA VAL A 166 5.85 14.02 10.80
C VAL A 166 6.34 15.35 11.39
N ILE A 167 5.61 16.45 11.18
CA ILE A 167 5.95 17.75 11.78
C ILE A 167 5.74 17.72 13.30
N LYS A 168 4.65 17.14 13.81
CA LYS A 168 4.41 16.97 15.26
C LYS A 168 5.52 16.17 15.93
N ASP A 169 5.87 15.03 15.35
CA ASP A 169 6.90 14.12 15.86
C ASP A 169 8.29 14.78 15.87
N ALA A 170 8.58 15.67 14.91
CA ALA A 170 9.86 16.36 14.79
C ALA A 170 9.98 17.63 15.66
N VAL A 171 8.87 18.34 15.93
CA VAL A 171 8.87 19.63 16.65
C VAL A 171 8.64 19.45 18.16
N ILE A 172 8.09 18.32 18.60
CA ILE A 172 7.77 18.03 20.02
C ILE A 172 6.85 19.12 20.62
N GLU A 173 5.87 19.58 19.84
CA GLU A 173 4.82 20.51 20.26
C GLU A 173 3.45 19.80 20.28
N PRO A 174 3.00 19.29 21.45
CA PRO A 174 1.72 18.58 21.58
C PRO A 174 0.50 19.41 21.13
N ALA A 175 0.57 20.73 21.24
CA ALA A 175 -0.52 21.64 20.91
C ALA A 175 -0.64 21.97 19.41
N PHE A 176 0.28 21.49 18.54
CA PHE A 176 0.21 21.78 17.10
C PHE A 176 -1.06 21.16 16.47
N ARG A 177 -1.81 21.92 15.67
CA ARG A 177 -3.11 21.52 15.12
C ARG A 177 -3.20 21.71 13.61
N MET A 178 -4.07 20.92 12.96
CA MET A 178 -4.35 20.98 11.52
C MET A 178 -4.89 22.34 11.05
N ASP A 179 -5.50 23.12 11.94
CA ASP A 179 -6.07 24.45 11.65
C ASP A 179 -5.06 25.60 11.78
N GLN A 180 -3.82 25.32 12.20
CA GLN A 180 -2.71 26.29 12.14
C GLN A 180 -2.01 26.33 10.77
N ILE A 181 -2.32 25.37 9.89
CA ILE A 181 -1.79 25.29 8.52
C ILE A 181 -2.57 26.26 7.64
N LEU A 182 -1.87 27.18 6.96
CA LEU A 182 -2.49 28.28 6.21
C LEU A 182 -3.47 27.77 5.14
N GLU A 183 -3.04 26.81 4.34
CA GLU A 183 -3.80 26.18 3.26
C GLU A 183 -5.10 25.54 3.79
N LYS A 184 -5.05 24.95 5.00
CA LYS A 184 -6.23 24.34 5.64
C LYS A 184 -7.23 25.37 6.17
N ARG A 185 -6.81 26.62 6.39
CA ARG A 185 -7.71 27.75 6.70
C ARG A 185 -8.29 28.36 5.43
N VAL A 186 -7.51 28.43 4.35
CA VAL A 186 -7.96 28.93 3.04
C VAL A 186 -9.01 27.98 2.45
N TRP A 187 -8.73 26.67 2.35
CA TRP A 187 -9.68 25.65 1.88
C TRP A 187 -10.85 25.35 2.84
N ALA A 188 -11.08 26.19 3.85
CA ALA A 188 -12.22 26.14 4.76
C ALA A 188 -13.02 27.46 4.75
N GLY A 189 -12.65 28.41 3.87
CA GLY A 189 -13.37 29.64 3.59
C GLY A 189 -13.93 29.73 2.16
N GLU A 190 -13.85 28.62 1.41
CA GLU A 190 -14.46 28.37 0.09
C GLU A 190 -15.53 27.27 0.21
#